data_AF-A0A968TU92-F1
#
_entry.id   AF-A0A968TU92-F1
#
_cell.length_a   1.000
_cell.length_b   1.000
_cell.length_c   1.000
_cell.angle_alpha   90.00
_cell.angle_beta   90.00
_cell.angle_gamma   90.00
#
_symmetry.space_group_name_H-M   'P 1'
#
loop_
_entity.id
_entity.type
_entity.pdbx_description
1 polymer ?
#
loop_
_entity_poly.entity_id
_entity_poly.type
_entity_poly.pdbx_seq_one_letter_code
_entity_poly.pdbx_strand_id
1 'polypeptide(L)'
;MKRLGTSGDRPPPHVTYLFQLLICAIAAAMVVLVFFAPRYVAWSGFELPESWSNPEINRAIETLRLIEDPFGYQPSPSNRVIVWRLLFVLPWHCLSLPKLGFLLMPFVGCVAALMLTAQLLYREGKSWRIAFCGTALTATCSWFFVSTGWLTYFDSWVLLGLLAIGFVNHIGWGITACVLVPWIDERFVLTLPLAMTARAIYFDWLVKGEWRNILRQGMIFFAALLPWAGVRYGLILAGIDRGMKDGAGQPFDRELLSNVLGNDSYRPGGWAYVQAGYLSHWAYGFGTLGNKQSG
;
A
#
# COMPACT_ATOMS: atom_id res chain seq x y z
N MET A 1 -27.94 -3.30 -13.61
CA MET A 1 -27.92 -4.21 -12.44
C MET A 1 -29.29 -4.87 -12.25
N LYS A 2 -29.53 -6.05 -12.84
CA LYS A 2 -30.60 -6.93 -12.36
C LYS A 2 -30.10 -7.53 -11.05
N ARG A 3 -30.58 -7.04 -9.91
CA ARG A 3 -30.35 -7.71 -8.63
C ARG A 3 -30.94 -9.11 -8.77
N LEU A 4 -30.10 -10.14 -8.75
CA LEU A 4 -30.55 -11.51 -8.52
C LEU A 4 -31.08 -11.53 -7.08
N GLY A 5 -32.34 -11.12 -6.94
CA GLY A 5 -33.08 -11.13 -5.70
C GLY A 5 -33.56 -12.54 -5.46
N THR A 6 -32.76 -13.33 -4.75
CA THR A 6 -33.30 -14.43 -3.96
C THR A 6 -33.97 -13.80 -2.75
N SER A 7 -35.29 -13.91 -2.71
CA SER A 7 -36.19 -13.41 -1.68
C SER A 7 -35.81 -13.92 -0.28
N GLY A 8 -35.65 -13.02 0.68
CA GLY A 8 -35.80 -13.36 2.11
C GLY A 8 -34.83 -12.70 3.08
N ASP A 9 -33.54 -12.66 2.75
CA ASP A 9 -32.55 -12.20 3.73
C ASP A 9 -32.46 -10.67 3.74
N ARG A 10 -33.11 -10.06 4.74
CA ARG A 10 -32.82 -8.67 5.09
C ARG A 10 -31.31 -8.58 5.37
N PRO A 11 -30.59 -7.67 4.71
CA PRO A 11 -29.17 -7.49 5.01
C PRO A 11 -29.03 -7.20 6.51
N PRO A 12 -28.03 -7.79 7.19
CA PRO A 12 -27.78 -7.48 8.59
C PRO A 12 -27.62 -5.96 8.75
N PRO A 13 -28.00 -5.39 9.91
CA PRO A 13 -27.82 -3.97 10.16
C PRO A 13 -26.37 -3.57 9.88
N HIS A 14 -26.19 -2.42 9.25
CA HIS A 14 -24.91 -1.96 8.70
C HIS A 14 -23.75 -2.04 9.70
N VAL A 15 -24.01 -1.76 10.98
CA VAL A 15 -23.04 -1.83 12.07
C VAL A 15 -22.54 -3.26 12.30
N THR A 16 -23.43 -4.24 12.37
CA THR A 16 -23.06 -5.66 12.54
C THR A 16 -22.21 -6.15 11.37
N TYR A 17 -22.54 -5.71 10.15
CA TYR A 17 -21.78 -6.09 8.96
C TYR A 17 -20.35 -5.53 8.98
N LEU A 18 -20.17 -4.24 9.29
CA LEU A 18 -18.83 -3.65 9.41
C LEU A 18 -18.01 -4.32 10.52
N PHE A 19 -18.64 -4.63 11.65
CA PHE A 19 -17.98 -5.33 12.74
C PHE A 19 -17.52 -6.74 12.36
N GLN A 20 -18.33 -7.47 11.59
CA GLN A 20 -17.94 -8.79 11.06
C GLN A 20 -16.77 -8.70 10.08
N LEU A 21 -16.73 -7.69 9.22
CA LEU A 21 -15.60 -7.45 8.32
C LEU A 21 -14.32 -7.13 9.10
N LEU A 22 -14.43 -6.32 10.15
CA LEU A 22 -13.30 -5.99 11.02
C LEU A 22 -12.77 -7.23 11.74
N ILE A 23 -13.64 -8.04 12.34
CA ILE A 23 -13.25 -9.31 12.97
C ILE A 23 -12.57 -10.23 11.96
N CYS A 24 -13.13 -10.36 10.76
CA CYS A 24 -12.56 -11.18 9.69
C CYS A 24 -11.14 -10.71 9.32
N ALA A 25 -10.94 -9.41 9.14
CA ALA A 25 -9.65 -8.82 8.82
C ALA A 25 -8.61 -9.05 9.93
N ILE A 26 -8.97 -8.80 11.19
CA ILE A 26 -8.08 -9.00 12.35
C ILE A 26 -7.75 -10.48 12.51
N ALA A 27 -8.74 -11.38 12.44
CA ALA A 27 -8.51 -12.82 12.58
C ALA A 27 -7.61 -13.35 11.46
N ALA A 28 -7.82 -12.92 10.21
CA ALA A 28 -6.98 -13.29 9.09
C ALA A 28 -5.53 -12.80 9.26
N ALA A 29 -5.36 -11.54 9.67
CA ALA A 29 -4.05 -10.97 9.98
C ALA A 29 -3.35 -11.76 11.10
N MET A 30 -4.04 -12.06 12.19
CA MET A 30 -3.49 -12.83 13.32
C MET A 30 -3.06 -14.23 12.90
N VAL A 31 -3.87 -14.95 12.11
CA VAL A 31 -3.49 -16.27 11.59
C VAL A 31 -2.20 -16.17 10.79
N VAL A 32 -2.11 -15.23 9.84
CA VAL A 32 -0.89 -15.06 9.03
C VAL A 32 0.31 -14.69 9.89
N LEU A 33 0.16 -13.77 10.84
CA LEU A 33 1.24 -13.38 11.74
C LEU A 33 1.72 -14.52 12.65
N VAL A 34 0.82 -15.40 13.10
CA VAL A 34 1.20 -16.57 13.90
C VAL A 34 1.99 -17.58 13.07
N PHE A 35 1.59 -17.85 11.82
CA PHE A 35 2.24 -18.87 10.99
C PHE A 35 3.50 -18.38 10.27
N PHE A 36 3.58 -17.09 9.94
CA PHE A 36 4.67 -16.52 9.14
C PHE A 36 5.51 -15.50 9.91
N ALA A 37 5.28 -15.37 11.22
CA ALA A 37 5.96 -14.53 12.20
C ALA A 37 7.09 -13.66 11.63
N PRO A 38 6.81 -12.39 11.25
CA PRO A 38 7.89 -11.45 10.97
C PRO A 38 8.76 -11.34 12.23
N ARG A 39 10.06 -11.10 12.05
CA ARG A 39 11.04 -11.02 13.15
C ARG A 39 10.76 -9.80 14.04
N TYR A 40 9.71 -9.84 14.86
CA TYR A 40 9.37 -8.80 15.84
C TYR A 40 10.48 -8.60 16.88
N VAL A 41 11.43 -9.54 16.98
CA VAL A 41 12.68 -9.37 17.72
C VAL A 41 13.45 -8.12 17.28
N ALA A 42 13.33 -7.69 16.02
CA ALA A 42 13.95 -6.44 15.57
C ALA A 42 13.41 -5.20 16.28
N TRP A 43 12.20 -5.25 16.86
CA TRP A 43 11.58 -4.09 17.51
C TRP A 43 12.16 -3.77 18.88
N SER A 44 12.84 -4.72 19.54
CA SER A 44 13.52 -4.43 20.81
C SER A 44 14.74 -3.51 20.65
N GLY A 45 15.17 -3.25 19.42
CA GLY A 45 16.29 -2.35 19.11
C GLY A 45 15.93 -0.89 18.95
N PHE A 46 14.70 -0.46 19.26
CA PHE A 46 14.26 0.92 19.06
C PHE A 46 15.07 1.97 19.85
N GLU A 47 15.68 1.56 20.97
CA GLU A 47 16.56 2.40 21.78
C GLU A 47 18.05 2.26 21.40
N LEU A 48 18.40 1.36 20.48
CA LEU A 48 19.78 1.17 20.05
C LEU A 48 20.17 2.25 19.04
N PRO A 49 21.40 2.79 19.11
CA PRO A 49 21.90 3.74 18.11
C PRO A 49 21.85 3.14 16.70
N GLU A 50 21.77 4.02 15.69
CA GLU A 50 21.73 3.65 14.26
C GLU A 50 22.76 2.56 13.97
N SER A 51 22.28 1.39 13.59
CA SER A 51 23.12 0.22 13.32
C SER A 51 22.83 -0.26 11.90
N TRP A 52 23.89 -0.54 11.16
CA TRP A 52 23.79 -1.08 9.79
C TRP A 52 23.02 -2.42 9.75
N SER A 53 22.96 -3.12 10.88
CA SER A 53 22.27 -4.40 11.03
C SER A 53 20.74 -4.32 10.97
N ASN A 54 20.13 -3.14 11.18
CA ASN A 54 18.67 -3.01 11.34
C ASN A 54 18.08 -1.88 10.47
N PRO A 55 18.02 -2.03 9.13
CA PRO A 55 17.54 -0.99 8.22
C PRO A 55 16.09 -0.56 8.52
N GLU A 56 15.28 -1.46 9.06
CA GLU A 56 13.88 -1.21 9.43
C GLU A 56 13.75 -0.16 10.55
N ILE A 57 14.62 -0.25 11.56
CA ILE A 57 14.64 0.68 12.70
C ILE A 57 15.19 2.03 12.28
N ASN A 58 16.29 2.04 11.51
CA ASN A 58 16.92 3.28 11.04
C ASN A 58 15.90 4.12 10.26
N ARG A 59 15.11 3.48 9.39
CA ARG A 59 14.05 4.18 8.64
C ARG A 59 12.97 4.77 9.55
N ALA A 60 12.57 4.06 10.60
CA ALA A 60 11.59 4.56 11.56
C ALA A 60 12.12 5.80 12.29
N ILE A 61 13.37 5.75 12.76
CA ILE A 61 14.07 6.88 13.41
C ILE A 61 14.10 8.09 12.46
N GLU A 62 14.49 7.88 11.21
CA GLU A 62 14.53 8.93 10.17
C GLU A 62 13.15 9.56 9.93
N THR A 63 12.10 8.73 9.89
CA THR A 63 10.73 9.24 9.74
C THR A 63 10.29 10.06 10.95
N LEU A 64 10.66 9.63 12.16
CA LEU A 64 10.31 10.35 13.38
C LEU A 64 11.03 11.70 13.46
N ARG A 65 12.28 11.79 12.97
CA ARG A 65 12.98 13.07 12.82
C ARG A 65 12.30 13.95 11.76
N LEU A 66 11.81 13.36 10.67
CA LEU A 66 11.03 14.08 9.66
C LEU A 66 9.70 14.64 10.22
N ILE A 67 9.10 14.00 11.24
CA ILE A 67 7.93 14.57 11.93
C ILE A 67 8.31 15.80 12.76
N GLU A 68 9.52 15.83 13.33
CA GLU A 68 9.99 16.99 14.11
C GLU A 68 10.29 18.18 13.20
N ASP A 69 10.93 17.94 12.05
CA ASP A 69 11.25 18.97 11.06
C ASP A 69 11.04 18.46 9.62
N PRO A 70 9.81 18.57 9.06
CA PRO A 70 9.47 18.02 7.74
C PRO A 70 10.25 18.62 6.56
N PHE A 71 10.81 19.82 6.73
CA PHE A 71 11.42 20.58 5.63
C PHE A 71 12.90 20.89 5.84
N GLY A 72 13.42 20.90 7.07
CA GLY A 72 14.84 21.08 7.36
C GLY A 72 15.61 19.77 7.56
N TYR A 73 14.92 18.63 7.69
CA TYR A 73 15.56 17.33 7.84
C TYR A 73 16.30 16.85 6.59
N GLN A 74 17.57 16.45 6.75
CA GLN A 74 18.35 15.81 5.70
C GLN A 74 18.47 14.31 5.97
N PRO A 75 17.76 13.45 5.21
CA PRO A 75 17.80 12.02 5.43
C PRO A 75 19.14 11.41 5.02
N SER A 76 19.49 10.29 5.64
CA SER A 76 20.63 9.48 5.18
C SER A 76 20.48 9.09 3.70
N PRO A 77 21.61 8.90 2.96
CA PRO A 77 21.56 8.61 1.52
C PRO A 77 20.65 7.42 1.15
N SER A 78 20.57 6.41 2.03
CA SER A 78 19.73 5.23 1.86
C SER A 78 18.23 5.48 2.03
N ASN A 79 17.85 6.55 2.74
CA ASN A 79 16.47 6.87 3.10
C ASN A 79 15.95 8.15 2.45
N ARG A 80 16.64 8.71 1.46
CA ARG A 80 16.24 9.96 0.78
C ARG A 80 14.82 9.99 0.26
N VAL A 81 14.27 8.83 -0.12
CA VAL A 81 12.89 8.73 -0.63
C VAL A 81 11.85 9.12 0.44
N ILE A 82 12.20 9.05 1.73
CA ILE A 82 11.25 9.23 2.83
C ILE A 82 10.73 10.65 2.98
N VAL A 83 11.53 11.67 2.61
CA VAL A 83 11.16 13.09 2.69
C VAL A 83 9.92 13.42 1.88
N TRP A 84 9.60 12.57 0.92
CA TRP A 84 8.48 12.75 0.03
C TRP A 84 7.18 12.11 0.53
N ARG A 85 7.25 11.35 1.62
CA ARG A 85 6.11 10.63 2.21
C ARG A 85 5.37 11.50 3.22
N LEU A 86 4.85 12.62 2.75
CA LEU A 86 4.34 13.70 3.58
C LEU A 86 2.93 13.48 4.13
N LEU A 87 2.16 12.52 3.61
CA LEU A 87 0.72 12.41 3.96
C LEU A 87 0.49 12.28 5.47
N PHE A 88 1.25 11.42 6.13
CA PHE A 88 1.10 11.20 7.57
C PHE A 88 2.00 12.12 8.38
N VAL A 89 3.14 12.54 7.82
CA VAL A 89 4.11 13.41 8.49
C VAL A 89 3.52 14.77 8.78
N LEU A 90 2.93 15.44 7.79
CA LEU A 90 2.43 16.81 7.95
C LEU A 90 1.30 16.90 8.99
N PRO A 91 0.26 16.04 8.98
CA PRO A 91 -0.74 16.05 10.05
C PRO A 91 -0.15 15.77 11.43
N TRP A 92 0.82 14.84 11.55
CA TRP A 92 1.46 14.55 12.84
C TRP A 92 2.27 15.73 13.38
N HIS A 93 3.02 16.40 12.51
CA HIS A 93 3.79 17.59 12.84
C HIS A 93 2.86 18.74 13.26
N CYS A 94 1.90 19.11 12.40
CA CYS A 94 1.01 20.25 12.63
C CYS A 94 0.14 20.09 13.88
N LEU A 95 -0.27 18.86 14.20
CA LEU A 95 -1.13 18.56 15.35
C LEU A 95 -0.35 18.09 16.59
N SER A 96 0.98 17.99 16.50
CA SER A 96 1.84 17.48 17.58
C SER A 96 1.36 16.14 18.17
N LEU A 97 0.92 15.23 17.30
CA LEU A 97 0.35 13.95 17.71
C LEU A 97 1.42 13.01 18.30
N PRO A 98 1.05 12.08 19.21
CA PRO A 98 2.01 11.14 19.80
C PRO A 98 2.72 10.28 18.75
N LYS A 99 4.05 10.15 18.85
CA LYS A 99 4.88 9.36 17.92
C LYS A 99 4.42 7.90 17.81
N LEU A 100 3.95 7.31 18.92
CA LEU A 100 3.42 5.95 18.92
C LEU A 100 2.24 5.79 17.96
N GLY A 101 1.35 6.77 17.88
CA GLY A 101 0.22 6.74 16.95
C GLY A 101 0.69 6.68 15.49
N PHE A 102 1.76 7.40 15.15
CA PHE A 102 2.36 7.36 13.81
C PHE A 102 2.92 5.96 13.49
N LEU A 103 3.61 5.34 14.45
CA LEU A 103 4.17 3.99 14.28
C LEU A 103 3.07 2.91 14.12
N LEU A 104 1.86 3.15 14.60
CA LEU A 104 0.71 2.25 14.43
C LEU A 104 0.01 2.40 13.06
N MET A 105 0.25 3.49 12.32
CA MET A 105 -0.44 3.77 11.07
C MET A 105 -0.27 2.68 9.98
N PRO A 106 0.88 2.00 9.82
CA PRO A 106 0.99 0.85 8.92
C PRO A 106 0.01 -0.29 9.25
N PHE A 107 -0.21 -0.56 10.55
CA PHE A 107 -1.16 -1.59 11.02
C PHE A 107 -2.60 -1.19 10.76
N VAL A 108 -2.95 0.08 10.98
CA VAL A 108 -4.26 0.63 10.63
C VAL A 108 -4.51 0.45 9.13
N GLY A 109 -3.52 0.76 8.30
CA GLY A 109 -3.58 0.51 6.86
C GLY A 109 -3.78 -0.96 6.51
N CYS A 110 -3.09 -1.88 7.19
CA CYS A 110 -3.26 -3.32 6.99
C CYS A 110 -4.69 -3.78 7.30
N VAL A 111 -5.23 -3.39 8.46
CA VAL A 111 -6.60 -3.75 8.84
C VAL A 111 -7.60 -3.16 7.83
N ALA A 112 -7.43 -1.90 7.42
CA ALA A 112 -8.30 -1.27 6.44
C ALA A 112 -8.26 -1.97 5.07
N ALA A 113 -7.06 -2.29 4.57
CA ALA A 113 -6.88 -3.02 3.31
C ALA A 113 -7.53 -4.41 3.37
N LEU A 114 -7.28 -5.18 4.43
CA LEU A 114 -7.87 -6.51 4.62
C LEU A 114 -9.39 -6.46 4.82
N MET A 115 -9.90 -5.43 5.48
CA MET A 115 -11.35 -5.21 5.64
C MET A 115 -12.02 -4.96 4.29
N LEU A 116 -11.40 -4.13 3.42
CA LEU A 116 -11.88 -3.91 2.07
C LEU A 116 -11.80 -5.21 1.23
N THR A 117 -10.71 -5.97 1.33
CA THR A 117 -10.60 -7.28 0.67
C THR A 117 -11.70 -8.24 1.13
N ALA A 118 -11.94 -8.34 2.44
CA ALA A 118 -13.01 -9.17 2.99
C ALA A 118 -14.38 -8.74 2.46
N GLN A 119 -14.63 -7.43 2.36
CA GLN A 119 -15.87 -6.88 1.82
C GLN A 119 -16.05 -7.25 0.34
N LEU A 120 -15.00 -7.13 -0.46
CA LEU A 120 -15.03 -7.47 -1.88
C LEU A 120 -15.28 -8.97 -2.08
N LEU A 121 -14.55 -9.83 -1.38
CA LEU A 121 -14.71 -11.29 -1.47
C LEU A 121 -16.07 -11.77 -0.96
N TYR A 122 -16.57 -11.19 0.14
CA TYR A 122 -17.89 -11.52 0.65
C TYR A 122 -18.99 -11.07 -0.31
N ARG A 123 -18.83 -9.91 -0.97
CA ARG A 123 -19.80 -9.41 -1.94
C ARG A 123 -19.98 -10.40 -3.09
N GLU A 124 -18.89 -10.96 -3.61
CA GLU A 124 -18.87 -11.89 -4.73
C GLU A 124 -19.27 -13.32 -4.32
N GLY A 125 -18.67 -13.86 -3.24
CA GLY A 125 -18.86 -15.26 -2.85
C GLY A 125 -20.04 -15.53 -1.91
N LYS A 126 -20.63 -14.48 -1.31
CA LYS A 126 -21.72 -14.56 -0.30
C LYS A 126 -21.41 -15.54 0.87
N SER A 127 -20.14 -15.78 1.15
CA SER A 127 -19.69 -16.75 2.15
C SER A 127 -18.56 -16.18 2.97
N TRP A 128 -18.75 -16.15 4.30
CA TRP A 128 -17.73 -15.70 5.25
C TRP A 128 -16.48 -16.58 5.25
N ARG A 129 -16.62 -17.87 4.93
CA ARG A 129 -15.47 -18.78 4.81
C ARG A 129 -14.58 -18.38 3.63
N ILE A 130 -15.19 -18.07 2.48
CA ILE A 130 -14.45 -17.61 1.30
C ILE A 130 -13.80 -16.26 1.55
N ALA A 131 -14.55 -15.33 2.16
CA ALA A 131 -14.02 -14.02 2.53
C ALA A 131 -12.82 -14.14 3.47
N PHE A 132 -12.93 -14.95 4.53
CA PHE A 132 -11.85 -15.19 5.48
C PHE A 132 -10.63 -15.82 4.82
N CYS A 133 -10.80 -16.94 4.09
CA CYS A 133 -9.68 -17.63 3.46
C CYS A 133 -8.98 -16.75 2.41
N GLY A 134 -9.74 -16.01 1.60
CA GLY A 134 -9.16 -15.11 0.60
C GLY A 134 -8.50 -13.86 1.21
N THR A 135 -9.04 -13.31 2.30
CA THR A 135 -8.39 -12.24 3.05
C THR A 135 -7.10 -12.73 3.71
N ALA A 136 -7.10 -13.92 4.31
CA ALA A 136 -5.89 -14.54 4.86
C ALA A 136 -4.85 -14.78 3.77
N LEU A 137 -5.24 -15.33 2.62
CA LEU A 137 -4.36 -15.47 1.46
C LEU A 137 -3.79 -14.12 1.02
N THR A 138 -4.60 -13.07 0.96
CA THR A 138 -4.14 -11.72 0.61
C THR A 138 -3.13 -11.15 1.62
N ALA A 139 -3.30 -11.46 2.91
CA ALA A 139 -2.36 -11.11 3.97
C ALA A 139 -1.03 -11.89 3.88
N THR A 140 -0.96 -13.03 3.17
CA THR A 140 0.32 -13.73 2.92
C THR A 140 1.19 -13.08 1.84
N CYS A 141 0.73 -11.99 1.22
CA CYS A 141 1.51 -11.26 0.23
C CYS A 141 2.56 -10.33 0.89
N SER A 142 3.59 -9.97 0.12
CA SER A 142 4.74 -9.20 0.63
C SER A 142 4.39 -7.85 1.25
N TRP A 143 3.38 -7.14 0.71
CA TRP A 143 2.94 -5.83 1.24
C TRP A 143 2.57 -5.89 2.73
N PHE A 144 1.96 -6.99 3.18
CA PHE A 144 1.47 -7.13 4.55
C PHE A 144 2.65 -7.32 5.51
N PHE A 145 3.62 -8.17 5.15
CA PHE A 145 4.82 -8.37 5.95
C PHE A 145 5.73 -7.14 5.98
N VAL A 146 5.84 -6.42 4.86
CA VAL A 146 6.58 -5.14 4.83
C VAL A 146 5.91 -4.13 5.75
N SER A 147 4.58 -3.97 5.71
CA SER A 147 3.89 -3.01 6.59
C SER A 147 3.80 -3.42 8.06
N THR A 148 3.89 -4.71 8.39
CA THR A 148 3.82 -5.19 9.79
C THR A 148 5.19 -5.43 10.42
N GLY A 149 6.20 -5.78 9.63
CA GLY A 149 7.57 -5.97 10.07
C GLY A 149 8.35 -4.66 10.08
N TRP A 150 8.30 -3.92 8.97
CA TRP A 150 9.14 -2.75 8.75
C TRP A 150 8.41 -1.49 9.23
N LEU A 151 8.78 -0.99 10.41
CA LEU A 151 8.21 0.23 10.97
C LEU A 151 8.22 1.36 9.95
N THR A 152 7.12 2.12 9.86
CA THR A 152 6.91 3.26 8.93
C THR A 152 6.81 2.91 7.43
N TYR A 153 6.65 1.64 7.06
CA TYR A 153 6.27 1.26 5.70
C TYR A 153 4.76 1.24 5.49
N PHE A 154 4.28 2.17 4.66
CA PHE A 154 2.86 2.38 4.39
C PHE A 154 2.34 1.65 3.14
N ASP A 155 2.98 0.54 2.74
CA ASP A 155 2.59 -0.26 1.57
C ASP A 155 1.12 -0.75 1.66
N SER A 156 0.62 -0.99 2.86
CA SER A 156 -0.79 -1.32 3.11
C SER A 156 -1.77 -0.22 2.68
N TRP A 157 -1.43 1.05 2.85
CA TRP A 157 -2.24 2.17 2.38
C TRP A 157 -2.20 2.32 0.86
N VAL A 158 -1.05 2.02 0.24
CA VAL A 158 -0.93 1.95 -1.22
C VAL A 158 -1.83 0.87 -1.77
N LEU A 159 -1.80 -0.33 -1.19
CA LEU A 159 -2.69 -1.43 -1.57
C LEU A 159 -4.16 -1.04 -1.39
N LEU A 160 -4.53 -0.41 -0.26
CA LEU A 160 -5.90 0.06 -0.03
C LEU A 160 -6.37 1.00 -1.14
N GLY A 161 -5.52 1.94 -1.56
CA GLY A 161 -5.81 2.84 -2.70
C GLY A 161 -5.99 2.09 -4.01
N LEU A 162 -5.12 1.11 -4.30
CA LEU A 162 -5.22 0.29 -5.51
C LEU A 162 -6.47 -0.59 -5.52
N LEU A 163 -6.85 -1.18 -4.39
CA LEU A 163 -8.08 -1.94 -4.24
C LEU A 163 -9.32 -1.05 -4.43
N ALA A 164 -9.30 0.17 -3.88
CA ALA A 164 -10.36 1.14 -4.07
C ALA A 164 -10.55 1.48 -5.56
N ILE A 165 -9.46 1.78 -6.28
CA ILE A 165 -9.51 2.08 -7.71
C ILE A 165 -9.91 0.86 -8.54
N GLY A 166 -9.35 -0.31 -8.24
CA GLY A 166 -9.62 -1.54 -8.98
C GLY A 166 -11.07 -1.99 -8.88
N PHE A 167 -11.66 -1.95 -7.67
CA PHE A 167 -12.86 -2.75 -7.38
C PHE A 167 -14.04 -1.96 -6.78
N VAL A 168 -13.86 -0.71 -6.37
CA VAL A 168 -14.94 0.12 -5.82
C VAL A 168 -15.59 0.97 -6.93
N ASN A 169 -16.90 0.81 -7.13
CA ASN A 169 -17.64 1.52 -8.19
C ASN A 169 -18.05 2.97 -7.84
N HIS A 170 -17.31 3.63 -6.95
CA HIS A 170 -17.65 4.97 -6.49
C HIS A 170 -16.49 5.92 -6.81
N ILE A 171 -16.73 6.86 -7.71
CA ILE A 171 -15.70 7.75 -8.28
C ILE A 171 -14.97 8.54 -7.19
N GLY A 172 -15.68 8.98 -6.14
CA GLY A 172 -15.09 9.73 -5.04
C GLY A 172 -13.96 8.97 -4.34
N TRP A 173 -14.08 7.66 -4.16
CA TRP A 173 -13.03 6.86 -3.51
C TRP A 173 -11.78 6.76 -4.39
N GLY A 174 -11.96 6.65 -5.71
CA GLY A 174 -10.84 6.67 -6.67
C GLY A 174 -10.13 8.01 -6.73
N ILE A 175 -10.89 9.12 -6.72
CA ILE A 175 -10.32 10.49 -6.63
C ILE A 175 -9.55 10.66 -5.32
N THR A 176 -10.15 10.30 -4.18
CA THR A 176 -9.48 10.37 -2.88
C THR A 176 -8.18 9.56 -2.87
N ALA A 177 -8.18 8.34 -3.41
CA ALA A 177 -6.97 7.54 -3.54
C ALA A 177 -5.90 8.23 -4.41
N CYS A 178 -6.28 8.79 -5.57
CA CYS A 178 -5.35 9.50 -6.44
C CYS A 178 -4.81 10.80 -5.82
N VAL A 179 -5.60 11.48 -5.01
CA VAL A 179 -5.14 12.71 -4.34
C VAL A 179 -4.23 12.39 -3.17
N LEU A 180 -4.52 11.37 -2.37
CA LEU A 180 -3.82 11.13 -1.10
C LEU A 180 -2.64 10.15 -1.22
N VAL A 181 -2.80 9.03 -1.93
CA VAL A 181 -1.81 7.93 -1.90
C VAL A 181 -0.46 8.29 -2.52
N PRO A 182 -0.34 9.14 -3.56
CA PRO A 182 0.97 9.58 -4.05
C PRO A 182 1.83 10.33 -3.01
N TRP A 183 1.21 10.87 -1.95
CA TRP A 183 1.91 11.49 -0.81
C TRP A 183 2.34 10.46 0.24
N ILE A 184 1.89 9.22 0.12
CA ILE A 184 2.35 8.08 0.92
C ILE A 184 3.52 7.42 0.20
N ASP A 185 3.36 7.16 -1.09
CA ASP A 185 4.34 6.47 -1.93
C ASP A 185 4.13 6.77 -3.41
N GLU A 186 5.16 7.27 -4.08
CA GLU A 186 5.14 7.56 -5.51
C GLU A 186 4.95 6.32 -6.39
N ARG A 187 5.28 5.12 -5.90
CA ARG A 187 5.06 3.86 -6.62
C ARG A 187 3.58 3.67 -7.00
N PHE A 188 2.67 4.29 -6.26
CA PHE A 188 1.25 4.31 -6.58
C PHE A 188 0.97 4.79 -8.02
N VAL A 189 1.64 5.85 -8.47
CA VAL A 189 1.46 6.43 -9.81
C VAL A 189 1.84 5.43 -10.90
N LEU A 190 2.89 4.64 -10.66
CA LEU A 190 3.36 3.58 -11.57
C LEU A 190 2.40 2.39 -11.60
N THR A 191 1.75 2.09 -10.47
CA THR A 191 0.79 0.97 -10.36
C THR A 191 -0.64 1.34 -10.75
N LEU A 192 -0.97 2.63 -10.88
CA LEU A 192 -2.30 3.11 -11.23
C LEU A 192 -2.80 2.54 -12.58
N PRO A 193 -2.00 2.51 -13.68
CA PRO A 193 -2.43 1.89 -14.93
C PRO A 193 -2.84 0.43 -14.75
N LEU A 194 -2.10 -0.34 -13.96
CA LEU A 194 -2.40 -1.75 -13.69
C LEU A 194 -3.72 -1.90 -12.91
N ALA A 195 -3.96 -1.05 -11.90
CA ALA A 195 -5.24 -1.02 -11.19
C ALA A 195 -6.41 -0.66 -12.11
N MET A 196 -6.19 0.25 -13.08
CA MET A 196 -7.18 0.59 -14.10
C MET A 196 -7.43 -0.54 -15.09
N THR A 197 -6.42 -1.30 -15.48
CA THR A 197 -6.58 -2.51 -16.28
C THR A 197 -7.40 -3.56 -15.52
N ALA A 198 -7.08 -3.80 -14.24
CA ALA A 198 -7.85 -4.71 -13.39
C ALA A 198 -9.32 -4.25 -13.26
N ARG A 199 -9.55 -2.94 -13.06
CA ARG A 199 -10.89 -2.35 -13.08
C ARG A 199 -11.60 -2.61 -14.40
N ALA A 200 -10.93 -2.37 -15.52
CA ALA A 200 -11.52 -2.56 -16.85
C ALA A 200 -11.93 -4.01 -17.06
N ILE A 201 -11.06 -4.97 -16.75
CA ILE A 201 -11.35 -6.40 -16.86
C ILE A 201 -12.51 -6.79 -15.95
N TYR A 202 -12.46 -6.39 -14.68
CA TYR A 202 -13.47 -6.77 -13.69
C TYR A 202 -14.86 -6.22 -14.04
N PHE A 203 -14.96 -4.94 -14.40
CA PHE A 203 -16.25 -4.32 -14.72
C PHE A 203 -16.75 -4.63 -16.13
N ASP A 204 -15.87 -4.80 -17.14
CA ASP A 204 -16.30 -5.23 -18.48
C ASP A 204 -16.83 -6.68 -18.46
N TRP A 205 -16.22 -7.54 -17.63
CA TRP A 205 -16.72 -8.90 -17.42
C TRP A 205 -18.13 -8.90 -16.79
N LEU A 206 -18.39 -8.00 -15.85
CA LEU A 206 -19.68 -7.90 -15.16
C LEU A 206 -20.75 -7.12 -15.95
N VAL A 207 -20.36 -6.10 -16.70
CA VAL A 207 -21.26 -5.20 -17.44
C VAL A 207 -20.65 -4.89 -18.80
N LYS A 208 -20.97 -5.73 -19.80
CA LYS A 208 -20.51 -5.55 -21.18
C LYS A 208 -20.92 -4.18 -21.73
N GLY A 209 -19.96 -3.42 -22.26
CA GLY A 209 -20.23 -2.20 -23.04
C GLY A 209 -20.00 -0.87 -22.31
N GLU A 210 -19.47 -0.88 -21.08
CA GLU A 210 -19.19 0.35 -20.32
C GLU A 210 -17.76 0.91 -20.48
N TRP A 211 -17.01 0.48 -21.51
CA TRP A 211 -15.60 0.92 -21.69
C TRP A 211 -15.42 2.44 -21.73
N ARG A 212 -16.38 3.20 -22.30
CA ARG A 212 -16.34 4.67 -22.31
C ARG A 212 -16.40 5.27 -20.91
N ASN A 213 -17.19 4.69 -20.02
CA ASN A 213 -17.28 5.11 -18.62
C ASN A 213 -15.98 4.82 -17.87
N ILE A 214 -15.39 3.65 -18.12
CA ILE A 214 -14.11 3.25 -17.50
C ILE A 214 -12.99 4.18 -17.97
N LEU A 215 -12.90 4.49 -19.27
CA LEU A 215 -11.93 5.45 -19.79
C LEU A 215 -12.13 6.85 -19.20
N ARG A 216 -13.39 7.32 -19.12
CA ARG A 216 -13.70 8.61 -18.48
C ARG A 216 -13.24 8.64 -17.02
N GLN A 217 -13.51 7.58 -16.25
CA GLN A 217 -13.03 7.48 -14.87
C GLN A 217 -11.49 7.45 -14.81
N GLY A 218 -10.84 6.71 -15.72
CA GLY A 218 -9.38 6.70 -15.86
C GLY A 218 -8.82 8.10 -16.06
N MET A 219 -9.35 8.86 -17.03
CA MET A 219 -8.93 10.24 -17.27
C MET A 219 -9.12 11.13 -16.03
N ILE A 220 -10.22 10.97 -15.30
CA ILE A 220 -10.46 11.71 -14.05
C ILE A 220 -9.42 11.34 -12.98
N PHE A 221 -9.07 10.06 -12.84
CA PHE A 221 -8.06 9.60 -11.89
C PHE A 221 -6.66 10.13 -12.24
N PHE A 222 -6.27 10.10 -13.51
CA PHE A 222 -5.00 10.72 -13.96
C PHE A 222 -5.00 12.24 -13.76
N ALA A 223 -6.11 12.92 -14.05
CA ALA A 223 -6.24 14.35 -13.79
C ALA A 223 -6.13 14.67 -12.29
N ALA A 224 -6.65 13.81 -11.41
CA ALA A 224 -6.54 13.95 -9.96
C ALA A 224 -5.10 13.82 -9.43
N LEU A 225 -4.16 13.29 -10.22
CA LEU A 225 -2.72 13.26 -9.89
C LEU A 225 -2.02 14.61 -10.16
N LEU A 226 -2.61 15.50 -10.96
CA LEU A 226 -1.99 16.76 -11.37
C LEU A 226 -1.54 17.65 -10.20
N PRO A 227 -2.32 17.79 -9.10
CA PRO A 227 -1.87 18.59 -7.95
C PRO A 227 -0.59 18.06 -7.33
N TRP A 228 -0.50 16.74 -7.11
CA TRP A 228 0.72 16.10 -6.59
C TRP A 228 1.89 16.28 -7.57
N ALA A 229 1.68 16.02 -8.86
CA ALA A 229 2.72 16.15 -9.88
C ALA A 229 3.21 17.61 -9.99
N GLY A 230 2.30 18.58 -9.91
CA GLY A 230 2.61 20.00 -9.94
C GLY A 230 3.47 20.43 -8.75
N VAL A 231 3.12 20.01 -7.53
CA VAL A 231 3.95 20.30 -6.34
C VAL A 231 5.32 19.65 -6.47
N ARG A 232 5.38 18.37 -6.87
CA ARG A 232 6.65 17.66 -7.07
C ARG A 232 7.55 18.36 -8.08
N TYR A 233 7.01 18.68 -9.24
CA TYR A 233 7.76 19.36 -10.30
C TYR A 233 8.21 20.75 -9.87
N GLY A 234 7.35 21.50 -9.18
CA GLY A 234 7.69 22.81 -8.60
C GLY A 234 8.85 22.75 -7.62
N LEU A 235 8.87 21.77 -6.71
CA LEU A 235 9.95 21.59 -5.73
C LEU A 235 11.28 21.20 -6.40
N ILE A 236 11.23 20.41 -7.47
CA ILE A 236 12.41 20.06 -8.28
C ILE A 236 12.95 21.30 -8.99
N LEU A 237 12.07 22.10 -9.62
CA LEU A 237 12.47 23.34 -10.30
C LEU A 237 13.03 24.39 -9.34
N ALA A 238 12.47 24.48 -8.12
CA ALA A 238 12.98 25.37 -7.08
C ALA A 238 14.36 24.97 -6.54
N GLY A 239 14.92 23.83 -6.97
CA GLY A 239 16.25 23.40 -6.53
C GLY A 239 16.31 22.89 -5.09
N ILE A 240 15.17 22.72 -4.43
CA ILE A 240 15.09 22.14 -3.07
C ILE A 240 15.65 20.70 -3.08
N ASP A 241 15.44 19.97 -4.18
CA ASP A 241 16.03 18.64 -4.40
C ASP A 241 17.56 18.67 -4.60
N ARG A 242 18.15 19.82 -4.97
CA ARG A 242 19.61 19.99 -5.12
C ARG A 242 20.29 20.32 -3.79
N GLY A 243 19.68 21.16 -2.95
CA GLY A 243 20.19 21.44 -1.61
C GLY A 243 20.34 20.17 -0.73
N MET A 244 19.45 19.19 -0.91
CA MET A 244 19.57 17.86 -0.28
C MET A 244 20.71 17.00 -0.86
N LYS A 245 21.17 17.24 -2.09
CA LYS A 245 22.30 16.54 -2.69
C LYS A 245 23.63 17.11 -2.23
N ASP A 246 23.71 18.42 -2.05
CA ASP A 246 24.96 19.13 -1.74
C ASP A 246 25.33 19.09 -0.24
N GLY A 247 24.36 18.92 0.67
CA GLY A 247 24.63 18.66 2.10
C GLY A 247 25.31 17.30 2.38
N ALA A 248 25.25 16.37 1.42
CA ALA A 248 26.00 15.11 1.44
C ALA A 248 27.36 15.23 0.73
N GLY A 249 27.99 16.41 0.81
CA GLY A 249 29.32 16.69 0.25
C GLY A 249 30.49 15.90 0.86
N GLN A 250 30.25 14.73 1.46
CA GLN A 250 31.27 13.69 1.47
C GLN A 250 31.09 12.87 0.18
N PRO A 251 32.12 12.78 -0.68
CA PRO A 251 32.04 11.97 -1.88
C PRO A 251 31.58 10.59 -1.46
N PHE A 252 30.44 10.15 -1.98
CA PHE A 252 29.94 8.80 -1.79
C PHE A 252 31.04 7.86 -2.29
N ASP A 253 31.80 7.31 -1.33
CA ASP A 253 33.10 6.72 -1.58
C ASP A 253 32.96 5.66 -2.66
N ARG A 254 33.76 5.76 -3.73
CA ARG A 254 33.89 4.70 -4.74
C ARG A 254 34.22 3.35 -4.08
N GLU A 255 34.81 3.40 -2.89
CA GLU A 255 35.10 2.27 -2.01
C GLU A 255 33.83 1.55 -1.51
N LEU A 256 32.77 2.28 -1.13
CA LEU A 256 31.49 1.70 -0.71
C LEU A 256 30.77 1.01 -1.87
N LEU A 257 30.82 1.62 -3.05
CA LEU A 257 30.27 1.04 -4.29
C LEU A 257 31.05 -0.23 -4.70
N SER A 258 32.37 -0.26 -4.51
CA SER A 258 33.16 -1.47 -4.76
C SER A 258 32.91 -2.58 -3.75
N ASN A 259 32.63 -2.26 -2.47
CA ASN A 259 32.29 -3.23 -1.43
C ASN A 259 30.88 -3.80 -1.59
N VAL A 260 29.93 -3.00 -2.08
CA VAL A 260 28.55 -3.45 -2.37
C VAL A 260 28.49 -4.25 -3.68
N LEU A 261 29.23 -3.84 -4.71
CA LEU A 261 29.29 -4.56 -6.00
C LEU A 261 30.18 -5.81 -5.95
N GLY A 262 31.13 -5.88 -5.00
CA GLY A 262 31.97 -7.06 -4.77
C GLY A 262 31.33 -8.16 -3.91
N ASN A 263 30.15 -7.89 -3.34
CA ASN A 263 29.45 -8.84 -2.49
C ASN A 263 28.32 -9.51 -3.28
N ASP A 264 28.60 -10.69 -3.85
CA ASP A 264 27.72 -11.53 -4.70
C ASP A 264 26.33 -11.86 -4.10
N SER A 265 26.13 -11.52 -2.83
CA SER A 265 24.90 -11.72 -2.06
C SER A 265 23.72 -10.83 -2.52
N TYR A 266 23.98 -9.71 -3.21
CA TYR A 266 22.97 -8.76 -3.67
C TYR A 266 22.64 -8.94 -5.17
N ARG A 267 22.31 -10.15 -5.61
CA ARG A 267 21.78 -10.36 -6.97
C ARG A 267 20.36 -9.76 -7.14
N PRO A 268 19.95 -9.36 -8.36
CA PRO A 268 18.67 -8.67 -8.64
C PRO A 268 17.39 -9.51 -8.41
N GLY A 269 17.50 -10.70 -7.82
CA GLY A 269 16.40 -11.66 -7.71
C GLY A 269 15.22 -11.15 -6.88
N GLY A 270 15.45 -10.37 -5.83
CA GLY A 270 14.39 -9.92 -4.92
C GLY A 270 13.26 -9.15 -5.61
N TRP A 271 13.59 -8.30 -6.59
CA TRP A 271 12.59 -7.52 -7.34
C TRP A 271 11.83 -8.36 -8.37
N ALA A 272 12.49 -9.34 -9.00
CA ALA A 272 11.86 -10.26 -9.95
C ALA A 272 10.87 -11.20 -9.25
N TYR A 273 11.18 -11.69 -8.04
CA TYR A 273 10.26 -12.52 -7.25
C TYR A 273 9.02 -11.75 -6.78
N VAL A 274 9.18 -10.47 -6.40
CA VAL A 274 8.05 -9.62 -6.02
C VAL A 274 7.13 -9.38 -7.22
N GLN A 275 7.66 -9.02 -8.39
CA GLN A 275 6.85 -8.81 -9.60
C GLN A 275 6.17 -10.11 -10.10
N ALA A 276 6.88 -11.24 -10.07
CA ALA A 276 6.32 -12.54 -10.47
C ALA A 276 5.23 -13.04 -9.50
N GLY A 277 5.39 -12.81 -8.20
CA GLY A 277 4.37 -13.10 -7.19
C GLY A 277 3.08 -12.28 -7.40
N TYR A 278 3.22 -10.99 -7.71
CA TYR A 278 2.07 -10.12 -8.00
C TYR A 278 1.30 -10.54 -9.26
N LEU A 279 1.96 -11.00 -10.32
CA LEU A 279 1.27 -11.38 -11.56
C LEU A 279 0.66 -12.79 -11.51
N SER A 280 1.32 -13.74 -10.86
CA SER A 280 0.88 -15.15 -10.84
C SER A 280 -0.31 -15.42 -9.92
N HIS A 281 -0.37 -14.79 -8.73
CA HIS A 281 -1.50 -14.96 -7.81
C HIS A 281 -2.80 -14.33 -8.32
N TRP A 282 -2.71 -13.20 -9.02
CA TRP A 282 -3.87 -12.55 -9.61
C TRP A 282 -4.39 -13.30 -10.85
N ALA A 283 -3.52 -13.90 -11.67
CA ALA A 283 -3.99 -14.72 -12.79
C ALA A 283 -4.70 -16.00 -12.35
N TYR A 284 -4.23 -16.65 -11.27
CA TYR A 284 -4.74 -17.96 -10.86
C TYR A 284 -6.09 -17.87 -10.11
N GLY A 285 -6.27 -16.86 -9.25
CA GLY A 285 -7.52 -16.71 -8.48
C GLY A 285 -8.75 -16.39 -9.33
N PHE A 286 -8.57 -15.67 -10.44
CA PHE A 286 -9.68 -15.27 -11.33
C PHE A 286 -9.99 -16.31 -12.41
N GLY A 287 -9.01 -17.10 -12.85
CA GLY A 287 -9.23 -18.17 -13.85
C GLY A 287 -10.16 -19.29 -13.36
N THR A 288 -10.15 -19.61 -12.06
CA THR A 288 -10.97 -20.71 -11.50
C THR A 288 -12.42 -20.34 -11.21
N LEU A 289 -12.74 -19.05 -11.07
CA LEU A 289 -14.12 -18.59 -10.80
C LEU A 289 -14.97 -18.45 -12.07
N GLY A 290 -14.34 -18.28 -13.24
CA GLY A 290 -15.04 -18.13 -14.52
C GLY A 290 -15.64 -19.41 -15.10
N ASN A 291 -15.25 -20.60 -14.63
CA ASN A 291 -15.60 -21.87 -15.27
C ASN A 291 -16.81 -22.59 -14.64
N LYS A 292 -17.50 -21.98 -13.68
CA LYS A 292 -18.65 -22.59 -12.96
C LYS A 292 -20.03 -22.01 -13.30
N GLN A 293 -20.15 -21.14 -14.30
CA GLN A 293 -21.45 -20.56 -14.70
C GLN A 293 -21.91 -20.91 -16.13
N SER A 294 -21.31 -21.91 -16.76
CA SER A 294 -21.68 -22.40 -18.11
C SER A 294 -22.31 -23.79 -18.11
N GLY A 295 -22.87 -24.24 -16.97
CA GLY A 295 -23.63 -25.49 -16.85
C GLY A 295 -24.98 -25.25 -16.21
#